data_AF-A0A1A8W853-F1
#
_entry.id   AF-A0A1A8W853-F1
#
_cell.length_a   1.000
_cell.length_b   1.000
_cell.length_c   1.000
_cell.angle_alpha   90.00
_cell.angle_beta   90.00
_cell.angle_gamma   90.00
#
_symmetry.space_group_name_H-M   'P 1'
#
loop_
_entity.id
_entity.type
_entity.pdbx_description
1 polymer ?
#
loop_
_entity_poly.entity_id
_entity_poly.type
_entity_poly.pdbx_seq_one_letter_code
_entity_poly.pdbx_strand_id
1 'polypeptide(L)'
;MTKFLREHGLMYDDMYSDKDPVIERAISLLPKDIAIKRYRRMLRGTHINYLRLFLHPSEQNYDPYIPYLAPYIEEAKFQLQEEEELLGYHPYDRRLYTGGTTGFGDLEPGMHFLVSIPNLYGAAIPHSKKK
;
A
#
# COMPACT_ATOMS: atom_id res chain seq x y z
N MET A 1 -5.55 -20.56 -10.71
CA MET A 1 -4.53 -19.88 -9.86
C MET A 1 -3.63 -20.88 -9.13
N THR A 2 -4.17 -21.88 -8.43
CA THR A 2 -3.40 -22.88 -7.64
C THR A 2 -2.30 -23.60 -8.42
N LYS A 3 -2.59 -24.04 -9.65
CA LYS A 3 -1.63 -24.73 -10.52
C LYS A 3 -0.39 -23.86 -10.80
N PHE A 4 -0.60 -22.61 -11.19
CA PHE A 4 0.47 -21.64 -11.47
C PHE A 4 1.37 -21.43 -10.25
N LEU A 5 0.78 -21.23 -9.07
CA LEU A 5 1.54 -21.01 -7.83
C LEU A 5 2.46 -22.21 -7.54
N ARG A 6 1.91 -23.43 -7.59
CA ARG A 6 2.66 -24.67 -7.34
C ARG A 6 3.77 -24.90 -8.37
N GLU A 7 3.47 -24.70 -9.65
CA GLU A 7 4.44 -24.85 -10.74
C GLU A 7 5.62 -23.87 -10.64
N HIS A 8 5.43 -22.70 -10.01
CA HIS A 8 6.46 -21.68 -9.86
C HIS A 8 7.08 -21.64 -8.44
N GLY A 9 6.59 -22.45 -7.51
CA GLY A 9 7.09 -22.47 -6.14
C GLY A 9 6.78 -21.19 -5.34
N LEU A 10 5.70 -20.48 -5.70
CA LEU A 10 5.24 -19.24 -5.10
C LEU A 10 4.09 -19.48 -4.11
N MET A 11 3.96 -18.58 -3.13
CA MET A 11 2.79 -18.46 -2.25
C MET A 11 1.85 -17.37 -2.76
N TYR A 12 0.57 -17.42 -2.37
CA TYR A 12 -0.40 -16.39 -2.74
C TYR A 12 0.04 -14.99 -2.29
N ASP A 13 0.54 -14.87 -1.05
CA ASP A 13 1.03 -13.61 -0.49
C ASP A 13 2.31 -13.09 -1.18
N ASP A 14 3.03 -13.91 -1.95
CA ASP A 14 4.19 -13.46 -2.73
C ASP A 14 3.74 -12.61 -3.94
N MET A 15 2.45 -12.63 -4.30
CA MET A 15 1.89 -11.90 -5.46
C MET A 15 1.54 -10.43 -5.15
N TYR A 16 1.56 -10.02 -3.88
CA TYR A 16 1.31 -8.62 -3.53
C TYR A 16 2.40 -7.70 -4.10
N SER A 17 1.97 -6.50 -4.50
CA SER A 17 2.88 -5.49 -5.04
C SER A 17 3.64 -4.79 -3.91
N ASP A 18 4.98 -4.86 -3.95
CA ASP A 18 5.85 -4.14 -3.00
C ASP A 18 5.75 -2.60 -3.13
N LYS A 19 5.04 -2.08 -4.14
CA LYS A 19 4.78 -0.64 -4.32
C LYS A 19 3.60 -0.10 -3.51
N ASP A 20 2.76 -0.99 -3.01
CA ASP A 20 1.65 -0.60 -2.15
C ASP A 20 2.20 -0.26 -0.76
N PRO A 21 1.97 0.97 -0.23
CA PRO A 21 2.52 1.39 1.05
C PRO A 21 2.11 0.47 2.22
N VAL A 22 0.93 -0.14 2.16
CA VAL A 22 0.46 -1.09 3.18
C VAL A 22 1.32 -2.36 3.14
N ILE A 23 1.59 -2.87 1.94
CA ILE A 23 2.40 -4.08 1.74
C ILE A 23 3.86 -3.82 2.06
N GLU A 24 4.40 -2.68 1.64
CA GLU A 24 5.76 -2.25 1.97
C GLU A 24 5.96 -2.19 3.50
N ARG A 25 5.01 -1.59 4.22
CA ARG A 25 5.01 -1.57 5.68
C ARG A 25 4.87 -2.98 6.24
N ALA A 26 3.95 -3.79 5.75
CA ALA A 26 3.78 -5.17 6.21
C ALA A 26 5.08 -5.98 6.04
N ILE A 27 5.76 -5.88 4.88
CA ILE A 27 7.03 -6.55 4.59
C ILE A 27 8.12 -6.18 5.60
N SER A 28 8.17 -4.91 5.98
CA SER A 28 9.16 -4.42 6.95
C SER A 28 8.91 -4.89 8.39
N LEU A 29 7.68 -5.30 8.73
CA LEU A 29 7.32 -5.87 10.03
C LEU A 29 7.65 -7.37 10.12
N LEU A 30 7.89 -8.05 9.00
CA LEU A 30 8.15 -9.49 9.04
C LEU A 30 9.45 -9.84 9.77
N PRO A 31 9.45 -10.98 10.49
CA PRO A 31 10.68 -11.62 10.93
C PRO A 31 11.62 -11.88 9.75
N LYS A 32 12.92 -11.63 9.98
CA LYS A 32 13.97 -11.76 8.95
C LYS A 32 13.95 -13.11 8.24
N ASP A 33 13.69 -14.19 8.98
CA ASP A 33 13.67 -15.55 8.41
C ASP A 33 12.55 -15.74 7.38
N ILE A 34 11.37 -15.18 7.64
CA ILE A 34 10.22 -15.28 6.73
C ILE A 34 10.45 -14.37 5.52
N ALA A 35 10.98 -13.18 5.72
CA ALA A 35 11.33 -12.24 4.65
C ALA A 35 12.36 -12.86 3.68
N ILE A 36 13.41 -13.53 4.20
CA ILE A 36 14.40 -14.23 3.37
C ILE A 36 13.77 -15.38 2.58
N LYS A 37 12.89 -16.16 3.22
CA LYS A 37 12.16 -17.25 2.54
C LYS A 37 11.27 -16.73 1.41
N ARG A 38 10.55 -15.63 1.65
CA ARG A 38 9.75 -14.92 0.62
C ARG A 38 10.63 -14.51 -0.56
N TYR A 39 11.72 -13.80 -0.29
CA TYR A 39 12.64 -13.33 -1.33
C TYR A 39 13.18 -14.49 -2.19
N ARG A 40 13.59 -15.60 -1.56
CA ARG A 40 14.06 -16.79 -2.28
C ARG A 40 12.99 -17.42 -3.16
N ARG A 41 11.74 -17.52 -2.69
CA ARG A 41 10.63 -18.03 -3.49
C ARG A 41 10.35 -17.13 -4.69
N MET A 42 10.29 -15.82 -4.48
CA MET A 42 10.09 -14.85 -5.56
C MET A 42 11.19 -14.95 -6.62
N LEU A 43 12.46 -14.95 -6.21
CA LEU A 43 13.60 -15.07 -7.11
C LEU A 43 13.58 -16.39 -7.90
N ARG A 44 13.24 -17.50 -7.23
CA ARG A 44 13.08 -18.79 -7.90
C ARG A 44 11.92 -18.76 -8.90
N GLY A 45 10.77 -18.22 -8.51
CA GLY A 45 9.57 -18.14 -9.36
C GLY A 45 9.79 -17.26 -10.59
N THR A 46 10.47 -16.11 -10.44
CA THR A 46 10.82 -15.26 -11.59
C THR A 46 11.81 -15.93 -12.52
N HIS A 47 12.81 -16.63 -11.98
CA HIS A 47 13.79 -17.36 -12.77
C HIS A 47 13.16 -18.51 -13.58
N ILE A 48 12.32 -19.33 -12.94
CA ILE A 48 11.61 -20.45 -13.60
C ILE A 48 10.66 -19.92 -14.68
N ASN A 49 9.90 -18.86 -14.39
CA ASN A 49 9.01 -18.22 -15.36
C ASN A 49 9.78 -17.65 -16.56
N TYR A 50 10.92 -16.99 -16.31
CA TYR A 50 11.78 -16.45 -17.37
C TYR A 50 12.28 -17.55 -18.32
N LEU A 51 12.70 -18.69 -17.77
CA LEU A 51 13.14 -19.84 -18.55
C LEU A 51 12.00 -20.66 -19.18
N ARG A 52 10.74 -20.34 -18.87
CA ARG A 52 9.54 -21.12 -19.26
C ARG A 52 9.62 -22.59 -18.80
N LEU A 53 10.22 -22.81 -17.64
CA LEU A 53 10.30 -24.12 -16.98
C LEU A 53 9.24 -24.24 -15.89
N PHE A 54 9.19 -25.40 -15.25
CA PHE A 54 8.34 -25.65 -14.09
C PHE A 54 9.18 -26.23 -12.96
N LEU A 55 8.76 -25.99 -11.72
CA LEU A 55 9.35 -26.61 -10.54
C LEU A 55 9.19 -28.12 -10.59
N HIS A 56 10.16 -28.88 -10.08
CA HIS A 56 10.08 -30.33 -10.07
C HIS A 56 8.84 -30.83 -9.29
N PRO A 57 8.09 -31.84 -9.76
CA PRO A 57 6.85 -32.28 -9.11
C PRO A 57 6.96 -32.62 -7.62
N SER A 58 8.12 -33.10 -7.15
CA SER A 58 8.34 -33.38 -5.72
C SER A 58 8.30 -32.13 -4.84
N GLU A 59 8.66 -30.97 -5.39
CA GLU A 59 8.64 -29.68 -4.68
C GLU A 59 7.30 -28.96 -4.82
N GLN A 60 6.39 -29.42 -5.68
CA GLN A 60 5.07 -28.82 -5.88
C GLN A 60 4.06 -29.21 -4.79
N ASN A 61 4.41 -30.15 -3.91
CA ASN A 61 3.54 -30.63 -2.83
C ASN A 61 3.60 -29.71 -1.61
N TYR A 62 2.98 -28.54 -1.73
CA TYR A 62 2.76 -27.60 -0.62
C TYR A 62 1.43 -26.88 -0.79
N ASP A 63 0.96 -26.25 0.29
CA ASP A 63 -0.21 -25.38 0.26
C ASP A 63 0.20 -23.93 -0.04
N PRO A 64 -0.17 -23.35 -1.20
CA PRO A 64 0.19 -21.98 -1.55
C PRO A 64 -0.67 -20.92 -0.84
N TYR A 65 -1.73 -21.31 -0.12
CA TYR A 65 -2.69 -20.38 0.48
C TYR A 65 -2.47 -20.14 1.98
N ILE A 66 -1.31 -20.51 2.53
CA ILE A 66 -0.94 -20.19 3.91
C ILE A 66 -0.74 -18.67 4.03
N PRO A 67 -1.57 -17.95 4.80
CA PRO A 67 -1.56 -16.49 4.86
C PRO A 67 -0.51 -16.00 5.86
N TYR A 68 0.77 -16.00 5.46
CA TYR A 68 1.87 -15.60 6.33
C TYR A 68 2.01 -14.07 6.44
N LEU A 69 1.46 -13.31 5.49
CA LEU A 69 1.54 -11.85 5.44
C LEU A 69 0.30 -11.16 6.01
N ALA A 70 -0.85 -11.84 6.03
CA ALA A 70 -2.14 -11.31 6.50
C ALA A 70 -2.09 -10.60 7.89
N PRO A 71 -1.53 -11.20 8.96
CA PRO A 71 -1.49 -10.52 10.27
C PRO A 71 -0.68 -9.21 10.24
N TYR A 72 0.40 -9.17 9.44
CA TYR A 72 1.23 -7.97 9.29
C TYR A 72 0.57 -6.91 8.40
N ILE A 73 -0.30 -7.30 7.47
CA ILE A 73 -1.11 -6.36 6.68
C ILE A 73 -2.13 -5.68 7.58
N GLU A 74 -2.80 -6.42 8.45
CA GLU A 74 -3.75 -5.85 9.41
C GLU A 74 -3.04 -4.87 10.34
N GLU A 75 -1.90 -5.26 10.90
CA GLU A 75 -1.07 -4.38 11.73
C GLU A 75 -0.60 -3.12 10.99
N ALA A 76 -0.13 -3.26 9.74
CA ALA A 76 0.29 -2.14 8.92
C ALA A 76 -0.85 -1.16 8.60
N LYS A 77 -2.07 -1.67 8.38
CA LYS A 77 -3.27 -0.83 8.18
C LYS A 77 -3.58 -0.02 9.42
N PHE A 78 -3.54 -0.63 10.61
CA PHE A 78 -3.76 0.09 11.86
C PHE A 78 -2.70 1.18 12.08
N GLN A 79 -1.41 0.86 11.89
CA GLN A 79 -0.33 1.85 12.02
C GLN A 79 -0.49 3.03 11.05
N LEU A 80 -0.78 2.75 9.77
CA LEU A 80 -0.95 3.82 8.77
C LEU A 80 -2.19 4.68 9.04
N GLN A 81 -3.28 4.07 9.54
CA GLN A 81 -4.46 4.82 9.94
C GLN A 81 -4.19 5.72 11.14
N GLU A 82 -3.49 5.22 12.16
CA GLU A 82 -3.10 6.02 13.33
C GLU A 82 -2.16 7.17 12.93
N GLU A 83 -1.20 6.94 12.02
CA GLU A 83 -0.31 7.99 11.50
C GLU A 83 -1.06 9.03 10.67
N GLU A 84 -2.08 8.63 9.90
CA GLU A 84 -2.93 9.55 9.15
C GLU A 84 -3.79 10.42 10.09
N GLU A 85 -4.43 9.81 11.09
CA GLU A 85 -5.30 10.50 12.04
C GLU A 85 -4.52 11.43 13.00
N LEU A 86 -3.33 11.03 13.44
CA LEU A 86 -2.54 11.78 14.44
C LEU A 86 -1.53 12.74 13.82
N LEU A 87 -0.92 12.37 12.69
CA LEU A 87 0.20 13.11 12.08
C LEU A 87 -0.15 13.71 10.72
N GLY A 88 -1.36 13.45 10.19
CA GLY A 88 -1.72 13.84 8.83
C GLY A 88 -0.87 13.13 7.76
N TYR A 89 -0.22 12.01 8.08
CA TYR A 89 0.66 11.34 7.13
C TYR A 89 -0.12 10.81 5.92
N HIS A 90 0.37 11.09 4.70
CA HIS A 90 -0.22 10.53 3.47
C HIS A 90 0.62 9.34 2.96
N PRO A 91 0.11 8.10 3.03
CA PRO A 91 0.90 6.88 2.76
C PRO A 91 1.52 6.80 1.37
N TYR A 92 0.86 7.36 0.35
CA TYR A 92 1.33 7.31 -1.04
C TYR A 92 2.33 8.42 -1.39
N ASP A 93 2.22 9.57 -0.73
CA ASP A 93 3.12 10.70 -0.98
C ASP A 93 4.39 10.61 -0.13
N ARG A 94 4.41 9.72 0.87
CA ARG A 94 5.51 9.52 1.83
C ARG A 94 5.96 10.82 2.49
N ARG A 95 5.05 11.79 2.56
CA ARG A 95 5.26 13.11 3.15
C ARG A 95 4.39 13.21 4.39
N LEU A 96 5.00 13.64 5.48
CA LEU A 96 4.26 14.15 6.62
C LEU A 96 3.54 15.40 6.16
N TYR A 97 2.22 15.40 6.29
CA TYR A 97 1.50 16.64 6.19
C TYR A 97 1.81 17.44 7.45
N THR A 98 2.73 18.38 7.34
CA THR A 98 2.84 19.43 8.34
C THR A 98 1.67 20.38 8.13
N GLY A 99 0.48 19.98 8.61
CA GLY A 99 -0.59 20.93 8.83
C GLY A 99 -0.01 22.03 9.71
N GLY A 100 -0.09 23.29 9.25
CA GLY A 100 0.19 24.42 10.12
C GLY A 100 -0.62 24.26 11.40
N THR A 101 -0.13 24.80 12.51
CA THR A 101 -0.75 24.76 13.86
C THR A 101 -2.14 25.42 13.95
N THR A 102 -2.87 25.54 12.84
CA THR A 102 -4.11 26.29 12.65
C THR A 102 -5.33 25.42 12.30
N GLY A 103 -5.21 24.10 12.26
CA GLY A 103 -6.36 23.19 12.18
C GLY A 103 -7.17 23.24 10.87
N PHE A 104 -6.61 23.85 9.82
CA PHE A 104 -7.07 23.70 8.44
C PHE A 104 -5.90 23.16 7.65
N GLY A 105 -6.13 22.07 6.93
CA GLY A 105 -5.12 21.47 6.09
C GLY A 105 -4.89 22.32 4.85
N ASP A 106 -3.68 22.82 4.72
CA ASP A 106 -3.24 23.53 3.53
C ASP A 106 -2.29 22.68 2.68
N LEU A 107 -2.86 22.13 1.61
CA LEU A 107 -2.08 21.76 0.43
C LEU A 107 -1.82 23.07 -0.31
N GLU A 108 -0.54 23.43 -0.40
CA GLU A 108 0.07 24.61 -1.04
C GLU A 108 0.50 25.77 -0.11
N PRO A 109 1.78 26.20 -0.17
CA PRO A 109 2.22 27.44 0.46
C PRO A 109 1.49 28.63 -0.20
N GLY A 110 0.39 29.07 0.40
CA GLY A 110 -0.34 30.28 -0.02
C GLY A 110 -1.86 30.18 -0.23
N MET A 111 -2.50 29.02 -0.08
CA MET A 111 -3.93 28.84 -0.42
C MET A 111 -4.91 28.76 0.77
N HIS A 112 -4.42 29.05 1.97
CA HIS A 112 -5.09 28.85 3.27
C HIS A 112 -6.40 29.63 3.50
N PHE A 113 -6.75 30.63 2.68
CA PHE A 113 -7.89 31.50 2.92
C PHE A 113 -9.11 31.25 2.01
N LEU A 114 -8.97 30.44 0.95
CA LEU A 114 -10.02 30.30 -0.07
C LEU A 114 -10.78 28.98 -0.02
N VAL A 115 -10.30 27.98 0.71
CA VAL A 115 -10.94 26.65 0.80
C VAL A 115 -11.71 26.45 2.12
N SER A 116 -11.58 27.38 3.08
CA SER A 116 -12.26 27.34 4.37
C SER A 116 -13.68 27.94 4.34
N ILE A 117 -14.31 28.13 3.17
CA ILE A 117 -15.74 28.48 3.15
C ILE A 117 -16.51 27.20 3.51
N PRO A 118 -17.05 27.10 4.73
CA PRO A 118 -17.83 25.94 5.09
C PRO A 118 -19.15 26.06 4.33
N ASN A 119 -19.44 25.06 3.50
CA ASN A 119 -20.81 24.69 3.16
C ASN A 119 -21.69 25.85 2.67
N LEU A 120 -21.37 26.42 1.50
CA LEU A 120 -22.23 27.41 0.83
C LEU A 120 -23.32 26.72 -0.01
N TYR A 121 -24.10 25.85 0.62
CA TYR A 121 -25.47 25.58 0.15
C TYR A 121 -26.28 26.87 0.41
N GLY A 122 -26.11 27.91 -0.42
CA GLY A 122 -27.01 29.06 -0.41
C GLY A 122 -26.45 30.48 -0.46
N ALA A 123 -25.26 30.77 -1.03
CA ALA A 123 -24.93 32.18 -1.33
C ALA A 123 -24.77 32.42 -2.83
N ALA A 124 -25.57 33.37 -3.29
CA ALA A 124 -25.76 33.75 -4.68
C ALA A 124 -24.46 34.21 -5.34
N ILE A 125 -24.26 33.76 -6.58
CA ILE A 125 -23.36 34.39 -7.54
C ILE A 125 -24.11 35.61 -8.11
N PRO A 126 -23.73 36.87 -7.85
CA PRO A 126 -24.30 37.97 -8.61
C PRO A 126 -23.56 38.07 -9.94
N HIS A 127 -24.29 37.87 -11.03
CA HIS A 127 -23.84 38.20 -12.39
C HIS A 127 -23.59 39.71 -12.49
N SER A 128 -22.32 40.12 -12.57
CA SER A 128 -21.94 41.44 -13.05
C SER A 128 -22.03 41.47 -14.58
N LYS A 129 -23.04 42.18 -15.11
CA LYS A 129 -23.11 42.53 -16.54
C LYS A 129 -22.09 43.65 -16.81
N LYS A 130 -21.13 43.42 -17.71
CA LYS A 130 -20.33 44.50 -18.29
C LYS A 130 -21.14 45.17 -19.41
N LYS A 131 -21.20 46.51 -19.35
CA LYS A 131 -21.64 47.39 -20.45
C LYS A 131 -20.62 47.35 -21.58
#